data_AF-A0A239IE76-F1
#
_entry.id   AF-A0A239IE76-F1
#
_cell.length_a   1.000
_cell.length_b   1.000
_cell.length_c   1.000
_cell.angle_alpha   90.00
_cell.angle_beta   90.00
_cell.angle_gamma   90.00
#
_symmetry.space_group_name_H-M   'P 1'
#
loop_
_entity.id
_entity.type
_entity.pdbx_description
1 polymer ?
#
loop_
_entity_poly.entity_id
_entity_poly.type
_entity_poly.pdbx_seq_one_letter_code
_entity_poly.pdbx_strand_id
1 'polypeptide(L)'
;MILAAFLLLAPKPAPKPAPLSLKTLLVAAHTLALDEGYPIEKPGYSFDTMRPLSADDGFDSIGLYLNRHLVRMYSIHRVSGDIVDFMHGCVVFQFANMQPLQRQIRRSSGGHAFTQAELMKQTGCPVLGVVNMRHIDQ
;
A
#
# COMPACT_ATOMS: atom_id res chain seq x y z
N MET A 1 6.04 52.36 -22.42
CA MET A 1 6.54 51.19 -21.68
C MET A 1 5.34 50.51 -21.05
N ILE A 2 4.92 49.34 -21.55
CA ILE A 2 3.80 48.58 -21.00
C ILE A 2 4.39 47.45 -20.18
N LEU A 3 4.24 47.53 -18.86
CA LEU A 3 4.60 46.48 -17.92
C LEU A 3 3.53 45.38 -18.02
N ALA A 4 3.84 44.29 -18.71
CA ALA A 4 2.97 43.11 -18.72
C ALA A 4 3.11 42.38 -17.38
N ALA A 5 2.09 42.52 -16.52
CA ALA A 5 1.98 41.75 -15.29
C ALA A 5 1.59 40.31 -15.63
N PHE A 6 2.56 39.39 -15.60
CA PHE A 6 2.30 37.95 -15.57
C PHE A 6 1.66 37.60 -14.23
N LEU A 7 0.32 37.48 -14.22
CA LEU A 7 -0.40 36.83 -13.14
C LEU A 7 0.07 35.37 -13.06
N LEU A 8 0.95 35.09 -12.11
CA LEU A 8 1.33 33.75 -11.68
C LEU A 8 0.08 33.05 -11.13
N LEU A 9 -0.65 32.36 -12.00
CA LEU A 9 -1.61 31.34 -11.58
C LEU A 9 -0.82 30.26 -10.84
N ALA A 10 -0.84 30.28 -9.51
CA ALA A 10 -0.31 29.19 -8.72
C ALA A 10 -1.01 27.89 -9.17
N PRO A 11 -0.25 26.84 -9.56
CA PRO A 11 -0.87 25.58 -9.95
C PRO A 11 -1.69 25.06 -8.76
N LYS A 12 -2.96 24.73 -9.01
CA LYS A 12 -3.79 24.08 -8.00
C LYS A 12 -3.08 22.79 -7.57
N PRO A 13 -2.98 22.50 -6.26
CA PRO A 13 -2.40 21.25 -5.80
C PRO A 13 -3.17 20.10 -6.44
N ALA A 14 -2.43 19.10 -6.93
CA ALA A 14 -3.04 17.92 -7.54
C ALA A 14 -4.04 17.30 -6.56
N PRO A 15 -5.23 16.87 -7.03
CA PRO A 15 -6.17 16.16 -6.18
C PRO A 15 -5.49 14.95 -5.53
N LYS A 16 -5.62 14.83 -4.22
CA LYS A 16 -5.10 13.67 -3.49
C LYS A 16 -5.80 12.40 -3.96
N PRO A 17 -5.10 11.27 -4.10
CA PRO A 17 -5.73 9.99 -4.41
C PRO A 17 -6.81 9.66 -3.39
N ALA A 18 -7.97 9.22 -3.87
CA ALA A 18 -9.05 8.78 -2.99
C ALA A 18 -8.60 7.54 -2.18
N PRO A 19 -9.07 7.40 -0.92
CA PRO A 19 -8.81 6.20 -0.14
C PRO A 19 -9.34 4.94 -0.83
N LEU A 20 -8.62 3.83 -0.67
CA LEU A 20 -9.06 2.52 -1.10
C LEU A 20 -10.28 2.07 -0.29
N SER A 21 -11.19 1.35 -0.94
CA SER A 21 -12.34 0.78 -0.25
C SER A 21 -11.91 -0.26 0.78
N LEU A 22 -12.66 -0.40 1.88
CA LEU A 22 -12.42 -1.46 2.88
C LEU A 22 -12.38 -2.86 2.25
N LYS A 23 -13.22 -3.11 1.23
CA LYS A 23 -13.22 -4.35 0.47
C LYS A 23 -11.85 -4.61 -0.20
N THR A 24 -11.26 -3.59 -0.82
CA THR A 24 -9.94 -3.67 -1.44
C THR A 24 -8.86 -4.02 -0.43
N LEU A 25 -8.89 -3.35 0.74
CA LEU A 25 -7.93 -3.60 1.82
C LEU A 25 -8.06 -5.02 2.36
N LEU A 26 -9.28 -5.48 2.64
CA LEU A 26 -9.54 -6.83 3.15
C LEU A 26 -9.13 -7.91 2.15
N VAL A 27 -9.42 -7.74 0.86
CA VAL A 27 -9.00 -8.69 -0.18
C VAL A 27 -7.47 -8.82 -0.19
N ALA A 28 -6.74 -7.70 -0.18
CA ALA A 28 -5.29 -7.74 -0.15
C ALA A 28 -4.74 -8.41 1.10
N ALA A 29 -5.22 -7.99 2.28
CA ALA A 29 -4.74 -8.50 3.56
C ALA A 29 -5.01 -10.00 3.70
N HIS A 30 -6.18 -10.46 3.29
CA HIS A 30 -6.56 -11.87 3.35
C HIS A 30 -5.72 -12.71 2.38
N THR A 31 -5.52 -12.25 1.15
CA THR A 31 -4.67 -12.95 0.17
C THR A 31 -3.23 -13.04 0.64
N LEU A 32 -2.64 -11.94 1.10
CA LEU A 32 -1.26 -11.90 1.57
C LEU A 32 -1.08 -12.75 2.83
N ALA A 33 -1.99 -12.65 3.80
CA ALA A 33 -1.88 -13.42 5.03
C ALA A 33 -1.90 -14.94 4.75
N LEU A 34 -2.72 -15.41 3.82
CA LEU A 34 -2.71 -16.81 3.40
C LEU A 34 -1.41 -17.21 2.68
N ASP A 35 -0.88 -16.34 1.81
CA ASP A 35 0.38 -16.61 1.10
C ASP A 35 1.61 -16.60 2.04
N GLU A 36 1.54 -15.85 3.13
CA GLU A 36 2.53 -15.83 4.21
C GLU A 36 2.34 -16.99 5.21
N GLY A 37 1.31 -17.82 5.04
CA GLY A 37 1.09 -19.02 5.87
C GLY A 37 0.30 -18.78 7.16
N TYR A 38 -0.25 -17.59 7.38
CA TYR A 38 -1.07 -17.33 8.56
C TYR A 38 -2.38 -18.13 8.52
N PRO A 39 -2.74 -18.85 9.58
CA PRO A 39 -3.97 -19.62 9.66
C PRO A 39 -5.16 -18.71 10.04
N ILE A 40 -5.46 -17.71 9.21
CA ILE A 40 -6.42 -16.63 9.49
C ILE A 40 -7.87 -17.10 9.67
N GLU A 41 -8.18 -18.33 9.29
CA GLU A 41 -9.47 -18.99 9.55
C GLU A 41 -9.61 -19.48 11.00
N LYS A 42 -8.51 -19.53 11.77
CA LYS A 42 -8.54 -19.93 13.18
C LYS A 42 -9.07 -18.78 14.05
N PRO A 43 -9.74 -19.09 15.18
CA PRO A 43 -10.19 -18.08 16.12
C PRO A 43 -9.04 -17.18 16.61
N GLY A 44 -9.35 -15.92 16.85
CA GLY A 44 -8.41 -14.92 17.36
C GLY A 44 -7.75 -14.06 16.29
N TYR A 45 -7.81 -14.46 15.01
CA TYR A 45 -7.38 -13.61 13.90
C TYR A 45 -8.45 -12.59 13.52
N SER A 46 -8.03 -11.35 13.26
CA SER A 46 -8.90 -10.29 12.77
C SER A 46 -8.13 -9.29 11.90
N PHE A 47 -8.85 -8.56 11.04
CA PHE A 47 -8.30 -7.47 10.25
C PHE A 47 -8.91 -6.14 10.69
N ASP A 48 -8.08 -5.11 10.83
CA ASP A 48 -8.56 -3.75 11.10
C ASP A 48 -7.76 -2.71 10.31
N THR A 49 -8.44 -1.68 9.83
CA THR A 49 -7.80 -0.57 9.14
C THR A 49 -6.92 0.20 10.11
N MET A 50 -5.69 0.48 9.68
CA MET A 50 -4.77 1.28 10.47
C MET A 50 -4.84 2.72 9.98
N ARG A 51 -4.90 3.67 10.93
CA ARG A 51 -4.76 5.08 10.58
C ARG A 51 -3.40 5.30 9.91
N PRO A 52 -3.33 6.08 8.82
CA PRO A 52 -2.05 6.39 8.21
C PRO A 52 -1.15 7.09 9.24
N LEU A 53 0.15 6.78 9.20
CA LEU A 53 1.14 7.30 10.15
C LEU A 53 1.33 8.82 9.99
N SER A 54 1.02 9.35 8.81
CA SER A 54 0.97 10.77 8.52
C SER A 54 -0.34 11.13 7.79
N ALA A 55 -0.69 12.41 7.75
CA ALA A 55 -1.95 12.86 7.16
C ALA A 55 -2.08 12.55 5.65
N ASP A 56 -1.02 12.15 4.95
CA ASP A 56 -1.08 11.69 3.56
C ASP A 56 0.26 11.09 3.06
N ASP A 57 0.55 9.84 3.42
CA ASP A 57 1.70 9.10 2.86
C ASP A 57 1.36 8.41 1.52
N GLY A 58 0.12 8.54 1.04
CA GLY A 58 -0.34 7.86 -0.18
C GLY A 58 -0.68 6.39 0.00
N PHE A 59 -0.61 5.86 1.23
CA PHE A 59 -0.93 4.48 1.55
C PHE A 59 -2.21 4.36 2.38
N ASP A 60 -2.94 3.27 2.15
CA ASP A 60 -3.96 2.81 3.07
C ASP A 60 -3.52 1.49 3.68
N SER A 61 -3.60 1.40 5.00
CA SER A 61 -3.01 0.31 5.76
C SER A 61 -4.07 -0.53 6.46
N ILE A 62 -3.81 -1.82 6.54
CA ILE A 62 -4.65 -2.79 7.24
C ILE A 62 -3.75 -3.76 8.03
N GLY A 63 -4.06 -3.91 9.31
CA GLY A 63 -3.35 -4.78 10.22
C GLY A 63 -4.02 -6.14 10.31
N LEU A 64 -3.22 -7.20 10.33
CA LEU A 64 -3.61 -8.52 10.80
C LEU A 64 -3.30 -8.61 12.29
N TYR A 65 -4.30 -8.97 13.09
CA TYR A 65 -4.19 -9.10 14.53
C TYR A 65 -4.44 -10.54 14.95
N LEU A 66 -3.69 -11.02 15.95
CA LEU A 66 -3.96 -12.25 16.69
C LEU A 66 -4.22 -11.88 18.15
N ASN A 67 -5.42 -12.15 18.65
CA ASN A 67 -5.82 -11.82 20.02
C ASN A 67 -5.56 -10.34 20.38
N ARG A 68 -5.89 -9.43 19.45
CA ARG A 68 -5.65 -7.97 19.54
C ARG A 68 -4.18 -7.53 19.48
N HIS A 69 -3.23 -8.45 19.26
CA HIS A 69 -1.84 -8.11 18.98
C HIS A 69 -1.62 -8.00 17.48
N LEU A 70 -1.08 -6.88 17.02
CA LEU A 70 -0.70 -6.69 15.62
C LEU A 70 0.44 -7.65 15.28
N VAL A 71 0.21 -8.54 14.31
CA VAL A 71 1.22 -9.51 13.84
C VAL A 71 1.76 -9.14 12.47
N ARG A 72 0.95 -8.47 11.64
CA ARG A 72 1.36 -8.06 10.29
C ARG A 72 0.65 -6.78 9.88
N MET A 73 1.31 -5.98 9.06
CA MET A 73 0.73 -4.77 8.47
C MET A 73 0.93 -4.78 6.96
N TYR A 74 -0.15 -4.50 6.23
CA TYR A 74 -0.13 -4.36 4.78
C TYR A 74 -0.55 -2.95 4.41
N SER A 75 0.39 -2.18 3.85
CA SER A 75 0.16 -0.81 3.39
C SER A 75 0.12 -0.78 1.87
N ILE A 76 -1.02 -0.41 1.30
CA ILE A 76 -1.25 -0.44 -0.15
C ILE A 76 -1.20 0.99 -0.68
N HIS A 77 -0.33 1.23 -1.66
CA HIS A 77 -0.24 2.52 -2.31
C HIS A 77 -1.48 2.78 -3.18
N ARG A 78 -2.17 3.91 -2.95
CA ARG A 78 -3.48 4.24 -3.54
C ARG A 78 -3.49 4.34 -5.06
N VAL A 79 -2.32 4.57 -5.68
CA VAL A 79 -2.20 4.81 -7.12
C VAL A 79 -1.57 3.64 -7.86
N SER A 80 -0.48 3.08 -7.33
CA SER A 80 0.27 2.02 -8.01
C SER A 80 -0.23 0.62 -7.65
N GLY A 81 -0.85 0.49 -6.48
CA GLY A 81 -1.23 -0.78 -5.87
C GLY A 81 -0.06 -1.53 -5.22
N ASP A 82 1.15 -0.96 -5.18
CA ASP A 82 2.28 -1.58 -4.49
C ASP A 82 1.97 -1.77 -3.02
N ILE A 83 2.39 -2.91 -2.46
CA ILE A 83 2.06 -3.29 -1.09
C ILE A 83 3.35 -3.40 -0.30
N VAL A 84 3.42 -2.68 0.81
CA VAL A 84 4.60 -2.53 1.64
C VAL A 84 4.26 -2.88 3.09
N ASP A 85 5.14 -3.62 3.75
CA ASP A 85 5.16 -3.75 5.20
C ASP A 85 6.22 -2.79 5.76
N PHE A 86 5.75 -1.68 6.36
CA PHE A 86 6.64 -0.73 7.02
C PHE A 86 7.12 -1.19 8.41
N MET A 87 6.43 -2.16 9.05
CA MET A 87 6.85 -2.66 10.37
C MET A 87 8.12 -3.50 10.29
N HIS A 88 8.32 -4.24 9.20
CA HIS A 88 9.43 -5.19 9.05
C HIS A 88 10.55 -4.66 8.13
N GLY A 89 10.83 -3.36 8.18
CA GLY A 89 11.97 -2.77 7.47
C GLY A 89 11.72 -2.56 5.97
N CYS A 90 10.51 -2.11 5.61
CA CYS A 90 10.13 -1.75 4.25
C CYS A 90 10.21 -2.93 3.26
N VAL A 91 9.45 -3.98 3.56
CA VAL A 91 9.34 -5.15 2.69
C VAL A 91 8.23 -4.93 1.67
N VAL A 92 8.52 -5.14 0.40
CA VAL A 92 7.55 -5.06 -0.70
C VAL A 92 7.06 -6.44 -1.07
N PHE A 93 5.75 -6.61 -1.12
CA PHE A 93 5.12 -7.86 -1.55
C PHE A 93 4.94 -7.88 -3.07
N GLN A 94 5.61 -8.82 -3.73
CA GLN A 94 5.57 -9.02 -5.19
C GLN A 94 5.03 -10.41 -5.55
N PHE A 95 3.85 -10.76 -5.02
CA PHE A 95 3.20 -12.01 -5.37
C PHE A 95 2.41 -11.91 -6.68
N ALA A 96 2.49 -12.97 -7.51
CA ALA A 96 1.84 -13.00 -8.82
C ALA A 96 0.30 -12.87 -8.75
N ASN A 97 -0.32 -13.42 -7.70
CA ASN A 97 -1.76 -13.35 -7.45
C ASN A 97 -2.23 -11.96 -6.98
N MET A 98 -1.33 -11.06 -6.60
CA MET A 98 -1.67 -9.66 -6.30
C MET A 98 -1.75 -8.79 -7.55
N GLN A 99 -1.13 -9.19 -8.66
CA GLN A 99 -1.10 -8.42 -9.90
C GLN A 99 -2.49 -8.00 -10.43
N PRO A 100 -3.55 -8.84 -10.37
CA PRO A 100 -4.90 -8.41 -10.73
C PRO A 100 -5.41 -7.23 -9.90
N LEU A 101 -5.23 -7.28 -8.58
CA LEU A 101 -5.64 -6.21 -7.67
C LEU A 101 -4.87 -4.92 -7.95
N GLN A 102 -3.55 -5.03 -8.13
CA GLN A 102 -2.70 -3.88 -8.43
C GLN A 102 -3.09 -3.23 -9.77
N ARG A 103 -3.39 -4.04 -10.80
CA ARG A 103 -3.93 -3.53 -12.07
C ARG A 103 -5.27 -2.83 -11.90
N GLN A 104 -6.16 -3.36 -11.06
CA GLN A 104 -7.44 -2.73 -10.78
C GLN A 104 -7.24 -1.34 -10.14
N ILE A 105 -6.39 -1.24 -9.11
CA ILE A 105 -6.07 0.03 -8.43
C ILE A 105 -5.52 1.06 -9.43
N ARG A 106 -4.58 0.66 -10.28
CA ARG A 106 -4.02 1.54 -11.32
C ARG A 106 -5.07 2.03 -12.31
N ARG A 107 -5.95 1.14 -12.77
CA ARG A 107 -7.04 1.50 -13.69
C ARG A 107 -8.02 2.50 -13.06
N SER A 108 -8.36 2.33 -11.78
CA SER A 108 -9.29 3.23 -11.10
C SER A 108 -8.67 4.58 -10.72
N SER A 109 -7.36 4.60 -10.45
CA SER A 109 -6.64 5.82 -10.05
C SER A 109 -6.03 6.60 -11.23
N GLY A 110 -5.91 5.99 -12.41
CA GLY A 110 -5.10 6.51 -13.52
C GLY A 110 -3.59 6.37 -13.28
N GLY A 111 -3.18 5.53 -12.32
CA GLY A 111 -1.80 5.32 -11.93
C GLY A 111 -0.99 4.37 -12.83
N HIS A 112 0.30 4.30 -12.56
CA HIS A 112 1.23 3.33 -13.15
C HIS A 112 1.89 2.49 -12.04
N ALA A 113 2.51 1.36 -12.42
CA ALA A 113 3.28 0.56 -11.48
C ALA A 113 4.58 1.30 -11.20
N PHE A 114 4.95 1.46 -9.94
CA PHE A 114 6.18 2.14 -9.61
C PHE A 114 7.40 1.29 -9.93
N THR A 115 8.45 1.96 -10.38
CA THR A 115 9.81 1.43 -10.32
C THR A 115 10.26 1.32 -8.87
N GLN A 116 11.30 0.53 -8.62
CA GLN A 116 11.86 0.40 -7.27
C GLN A 116 12.31 1.75 -6.71
N ALA A 117 12.93 2.60 -7.54
CA ALA A 117 13.38 3.94 -7.13
C ALA A 117 12.21 4.87 -6.77
N GLU A 118 11.11 4.82 -7.53
CA GLU A 118 9.90 5.56 -7.20
C GLU A 118 9.30 5.06 -5.89
N LEU A 119 9.21 3.75 -5.70
CA LEU A 119 8.67 3.18 -4.46
C LEU A 119 9.54 3.54 -3.24
N MET A 120 10.87 3.52 -3.37
CA MET A 120 11.79 3.99 -2.31
C MET A 120 11.55 5.45 -1.96
N LYS A 121 11.36 6.31 -2.98
CA LYS A 121 11.06 7.73 -2.78
C LYS A 121 9.73 7.94 -2.07
N GLN A 122 8.70 7.18 -2.42
CA GLN A 122 7.37 7.30 -1.82
C GLN A 122 7.32 6.76 -0.39
N THR A 123 8.03 5.67 -0.13
CA THR A 123 8.07 5.03 1.20
C THR A 123 9.05 5.70 2.16
N GLY A 124 10.00 6.49 1.65
CA GLY A 124 11.11 7.04 2.44
C GLY A 124 12.15 5.98 2.85
N CYS A 125 12.04 4.76 2.32
CA CYS A 125 12.90 3.65 2.69
C CYS A 125 14.20 3.66 1.88
N PRO A 126 15.38 3.62 2.53
CA PRO A 126 16.67 3.67 1.84
C PRO A 126 17.00 2.37 1.11
N VAL A 127 16.36 1.26 1.49
CA VAL A 127 16.43 -0.05 0.84
C VAL A 127 15.04 -0.69 0.96
N LEU A 128 14.65 -1.45 -0.07
CA LEU A 128 13.42 -2.24 -0.06
C LEU A 128 13.77 -3.73 -0.07
N GLY A 129 13.29 -4.45 0.94
CA GLY A 129 13.24 -5.91 0.87
C GLY A 129 12.16 -6.35 -0.11
N VAL A 130 12.32 -7.50 -0.75
CA VAL A 130 11.30 -8.06 -1.65
C VAL A 130 10.90 -9.44 -1.19
N VAL A 131 9.59 -9.65 -1.01
CA VAL A 131 9.00 -10.97 -0.77
C VAL A 131 8.17 -11.33 -1.99
N ASN A 132 8.60 -12.37 -2.69
CA ASN A 132 8.00 -12.84 -3.94
C ASN A 132 7.70 -14.36 -3.95
N MET A 133 7.95 -15.04 -2.83
CA MET A 133 7.70 -16.47 -2.65
C MET A 133 6.88 -16.67 -1.38
N ARG A 134 5.93 -17.62 -1.42
CA ARG A 134 5.12 -17.99 -0.26
C ARG A 134 6.04 -18.47 0.85
N HIS A 135 5.81 -18.01 2.06
CA HIS A 135 6.42 -18.64 3.23
C HIS A 135 5.67 -19.94 3.47
N ILE A 136 6.23 -21.04 2.99
CA ILE A 136 5.80 -22.39 3.34
C ILE A 136 6.76 -22.83 4.43
N ASP A 137 6.45 -22.49 5.68
CA ASP A 137 7.08 -23.19 6.79
C ASP A 137 6.68 -24.66 6.70
N GLN A 138 7.67 -25.54 6.54
CA GLN A 138 7.53 -27.00 6.62
C GLN A 138 7.33 -27.42 8.08
#